data_AF-A0A7W0VBW0-F1
#
_entry.id   AF-A0A7W0VBW0-F1
#
_cell.length_a   1.000
_cell.length_b   1.000
_cell.length_c   1.000
_cell.angle_alpha   90.00
_cell.angle_beta   90.00
_cell.angle_gamma   90.00
#
_symmetry.space_group_name_H-M   'P 1'
#
loop_
_entity.id
_entity.type
_entity.pdbx_description
1 polymer ?
#
loop_
_entity_poly.entity_id
_entity_poly.type
_entity_poly.pdbx_seq_one_letter_code
_entity_poly.pdbx_strand_id
1 'polypeptide(L)'
;MRRAVILLCLAACVRKPGTQSPVPDAPPAALASTAPQLHRGEEMAWDVFWQGMQVGRAELVSGGQEVRASFRTGMLANAIASVRYDMSTVIDRGHASSTTEIMGRRGKPEARVDAELGAASFTLRGQAPRRTPDGQPLHTLTSALAIVRTWSQATPAPGYLWLMHGGELYRLDVFTPVSDEALGKKALRVDAVVRAMDRSVTLDVTIWLARNRDRTPLRFVVEEGDDRVAAELVESTASFD
;
A
#
# COMPACT_ATOMS: atom_id res chain seq x y z
N MET A 1 -16.90 -11.02 4.82
CA MET A 1 -17.37 -9.89 4.00
C MET A 1 -17.14 -8.51 4.61
N ARG A 2 -17.62 -8.15 5.82
CA ARG A 2 -17.27 -6.86 6.46
C ARG A 2 -15.74 -6.64 6.60
N ARG A 3 -14.96 -7.72 6.73
CA ARG A 3 -13.49 -7.73 6.90
C ARG A 3 -12.70 -7.62 5.58
N ALA A 4 -13.22 -8.17 4.49
CA ALA A 4 -12.57 -8.19 3.17
C ALA A 4 -12.48 -6.81 2.53
N VAL A 5 -13.51 -5.98 2.71
CA VAL A 5 -13.50 -4.60 2.21
C VAL A 5 -12.79 -3.63 3.16
N ILE A 6 -12.40 -4.13 4.34
CA ILE A 6 -11.53 -3.43 5.29
C ILE A 6 -10.06 -3.72 4.93
N LEU A 7 -9.70 -4.95 4.55
CA LEU A 7 -8.36 -5.31 4.04
C LEU A 7 -7.92 -4.50 2.81
N LEU A 8 -8.88 -4.10 1.97
CA LEU A 8 -8.63 -3.22 0.80
C LEU A 8 -8.43 -1.75 1.13
N CYS A 9 -8.85 -1.32 2.31
CA CYS A 9 -8.88 0.10 2.66
C CYS A 9 -8.20 0.42 3.97
N LEU A 10 -7.73 -0.54 4.76
CA LEU A 10 -7.14 -0.40 6.08
C LEU A 10 -6.56 -1.76 6.53
N ALA A 11 -5.24 -1.82 6.69
CA ALA A 11 -4.60 -2.55 7.80
C ALA A 11 -4.97 -1.95 9.18
N ALA A 12 -6.17 -1.38 9.33
CA ALA A 12 -6.66 -0.68 10.50
C ALA A 12 -8.07 -1.17 10.81
N CYS A 13 -8.28 -1.54 12.06
CA CYS A 13 -9.57 -1.89 12.63
C CYS A 13 -10.08 -3.31 12.37
N VAL A 14 -9.27 -4.34 12.65
CA VAL A 14 -9.80 -5.62 13.16
C VAL A 14 -8.87 -6.20 14.23
N ARG A 15 -9.46 -6.65 15.35
CA ARG A 15 -8.82 -7.47 16.40
C ARG A 15 -9.32 -8.91 16.29
N LYS A 16 -8.40 -9.88 16.15
CA LYS A 16 -8.34 -11.15 16.92
C LYS A 16 -7.07 -11.94 16.56
N PRO A 17 -6.45 -12.69 17.50
CA PRO A 17 -5.19 -13.37 17.28
C PRO A 17 -5.43 -14.69 16.52
N GLY A 18 -4.76 -14.83 15.37
CA GLY A 18 -4.66 -16.08 14.61
C GLY A 18 -3.19 -16.46 14.48
N THR A 19 -2.91 -17.75 14.62
CA THR A 19 -1.59 -18.39 14.66
C THR A 19 -0.67 -17.95 13.53
N GLN A 20 0.39 -17.22 13.89
CA GLN A 20 1.46 -16.75 13.00
C GLN A 20 2.42 -17.91 12.67
N SER A 21 2.66 -18.16 11.38
CA SER A 21 3.99 -18.64 10.94
C SER A 21 5.05 -17.70 11.55
N PRO A 22 6.24 -18.20 11.96
CA PRO A 22 7.24 -17.34 12.58
C PRO A 22 7.59 -16.23 11.59
N VAL A 23 7.05 -15.04 11.85
CA VAL A 23 7.33 -13.86 11.06
C VAL A 23 8.83 -13.62 11.23
N PRO A 24 9.59 -13.43 10.13
CA PRO A 24 11.00 -13.12 10.25
C PRO A 24 11.19 -11.94 11.21
N ASP A 25 12.29 -11.97 11.96
CA ASP A 25 12.64 -10.85 12.83
C ASP A 25 12.60 -9.55 12.03
N ALA A 26 12.02 -8.52 12.65
CA ALA A 26 11.83 -7.25 11.98
C ALA A 26 13.18 -6.70 11.50
N PRO A 27 13.29 -6.26 10.24
CA PRO A 27 14.55 -5.78 9.69
C PRO A 27 15.06 -4.57 10.49
N PRO A 28 16.37 -4.46 10.73
CA PRO A 28 16.89 -3.48 11.68
C PRO A 28 17.00 -2.06 11.11
N ALA A 29 16.95 -1.87 9.79
CA ALA A 29 17.26 -0.60 9.13
C ALA A 29 16.07 -0.03 8.35
N ALA A 30 15.86 1.28 8.46
CA ALA A 30 14.94 1.97 7.57
C ALA A 30 15.46 1.87 6.13
N LEU A 31 14.56 1.69 5.17
CA LEU A 31 14.95 1.75 3.77
C LEU A 31 15.46 3.16 3.48
N ALA A 32 16.72 3.25 3.03
CA ALA A 32 17.33 4.52 2.65
C ALA A 32 16.40 5.22 1.67
N SER A 33 16.15 6.52 1.91
CA SER A 33 15.25 7.33 1.09
C SER A 33 15.83 7.49 -0.31
N THR A 34 15.62 6.46 -1.12
CA THR A 34 15.90 6.47 -2.53
C THR A 34 14.78 7.28 -3.15
N ALA A 35 15.10 8.21 -4.05
CA ALA A 35 14.09 9.03 -4.69
C ALA A 35 13.01 8.11 -5.31
N PRO A 36 11.74 8.19 -4.89
CA PRO A 36 10.67 7.35 -5.40
C PRO A 36 10.55 7.58 -6.90
N GLN A 37 10.50 6.49 -7.66
CA GLN A 37 10.26 6.52 -9.10
C GLN A 37 8.79 6.22 -9.34
N LEU A 38 8.02 7.29 -9.59
CA LEU A 38 6.73 7.20 -10.26
C LEU A 38 6.87 7.95 -11.57
N HIS A 39 6.44 7.34 -12.67
CA HIS A 39 6.50 8.02 -13.95
C HIS A 39 5.41 9.09 -13.99
N ARG A 40 5.74 10.24 -14.55
CA ARG A 40 4.75 11.28 -14.78
C ARG A 40 3.76 10.80 -15.84
N GLY A 41 2.47 10.85 -15.55
CA GLY A 41 1.42 10.31 -16.43
C GLY A 41 1.30 8.79 -16.37
N GLU A 42 1.88 8.14 -15.36
CA GLU A 42 1.68 6.70 -15.15
C GLU A 42 0.23 6.45 -14.73
N GLU A 43 -0.43 5.55 -15.43
CA GLU A 43 -1.77 5.07 -15.12
C GLU A 43 -1.72 3.56 -15.03
N MET A 44 -2.32 3.02 -13.97
CA MET A 44 -2.40 1.59 -13.71
C MET A 44 -3.77 1.25 -13.14
N ALA A 45 -4.31 0.12 -13.55
CA ALA A 45 -5.52 -0.44 -12.95
C ALA A 45 -5.34 -1.93 -12.64
N TRP A 46 -5.87 -2.33 -11.49
CA TRP A 46 -5.89 -3.71 -11.02
C TRP A 46 -7.32 -4.15 -10.74
N ASP A 47 -7.66 -5.33 -11.21
CA ASP A 47 -8.85 -6.03 -10.74
C ASP A 47 -8.55 -6.65 -9.38
N VAL A 48 -9.48 -6.47 -8.45
CA VAL A 48 -9.30 -6.90 -7.07
C VAL A 48 -10.20 -8.07 -6.76
N PHE A 49 -9.62 -9.13 -6.21
CA PHE A 49 -10.24 -10.40 -5.91
C PHE A 49 -10.21 -10.69 -4.42
N TRP A 50 -11.30 -11.20 -3.88
CA TRP A 50 -11.37 -11.79 -2.54
C TRP A 50 -11.90 -13.20 -2.67
N GLN A 51 -11.13 -14.19 -2.19
CA GLN A 51 -11.48 -15.62 -2.32
C GLN A 51 -11.83 -16.03 -3.77
N GLY A 52 -11.05 -15.53 -4.74
CA GLY A 52 -11.22 -15.80 -6.18
C GLY A 52 -12.37 -15.03 -6.86
N MET A 53 -13.17 -14.27 -6.11
CA MET A 53 -14.26 -13.47 -6.66
C MET A 53 -13.80 -12.02 -6.85
N GLN A 54 -14.00 -11.45 -8.05
CA GLN A 54 -13.73 -10.04 -8.29
C GLN A 54 -14.68 -9.18 -7.45
N VAL A 55 -14.11 -8.38 -6.54
CA VAL A 55 -14.82 -7.49 -5.63
C VAL A 55 -14.74 -6.04 -6.05
N GLY A 56 -13.82 -5.65 -6.93
CA GLY A 56 -13.71 -4.28 -7.39
C GLY A 56 -12.50 -4.01 -8.26
N ARG A 57 -12.19 -2.73 -8.40
CA ARG A 57 -11.10 -2.23 -9.22
C ARG A 57 -10.34 -1.15 -8.46
N ALA A 58 -9.03 -1.27 -8.45
CA ALA A 58 -8.10 -0.28 -7.92
C ALA A 58 -7.39 0.41 -9.06
N GLU A 59 -7.17 1.72 -8.94
CA GLU A 59 -6.55 2.55 -9.96
C GLU A 59 -5.49 3.43 -9.32
N LEU A 60 -4.38 3.65 -10.02
CA LEU A 60 -3.33 4.58 -9.64
C LEU A 60 -3.03 5.48 -10.84
N VAL A 61 -3.08 6.79 -10.60
CA VAL A 61 -2.75 7.83 -11.58
C VAL A 61 -1.70 8.74 -10.98
N SER A 62 -0.56 8.83 -11.64
CA SER A 62 0.57 9.68 -11.28
C SER A 62 0.57 10.95 -12.13
N GLY A 63 0.36 12.09 -11.47
CA GLY A 63 0.44 13.43 -12.07
C GLY A 63 1.84 14.04 -11.97
N GLY A 64 1.93 15.37 -12.05
CA GLY A 64 3.20 16.08 -11.93
C GLY A 64 3.82 16.00 -10.53
N GLN A 65 3.04 16.34 -9.50
CA GLN A 65 3.44 16.29 -8.09
C GLN A 65 2.40 15.57 -7.23
N GLU A 66 1.35 15.03 -7.83
CA GLU A 66 0.25 14.40 -7.11
C GLU A 66 0.04 12.99 -7.64
N VAL A 67 -0.09 12.03 -6.73
CA VAL A 67 -0.39 10.65 -7.04
C VAL A 67 -1.74 10.33 -6.44
N ARG A 68 -2.67 9.88 -7.27
CA ARG A 68 -4.02 9.51 -6.85
C ARG A 68 -4.16 8.00 -6.93
N ALA A 69 -4.59 7.38 -5.85
CA ALA A 69 -5.03 6.00 -5.82
C ALA A 69 -6.53 5.98 -5.52
N SER A 70 -7.29 5.17 -6.23
CA SER A 70 -8.71 4.98 -5.96
C SER A 70 -9.07 3.50 -5.97
N PHE A 71 -10.08 3.14 -5.19
CA PHE A 71 -10.70 1.83 -5.23
C PHE A 71 -12.22 1.97 -5.26
N ARG A 72 -12.86 1.15 -6.09
CA ARG A 72 -14.31 1.06 -6.21
C ARG A 72 -14.74 -0.39 -6.16
N THR A 73 -15.73 -0.67 -5.32
CA THR A 73 -16.38 -1.99 -5.29
C THR A 73 -17.14 -2.21 -6.60
N GLY A 74 -16.99 -3.40 -7.19
CA GLY A 74 -17.67 -3.80 -8.42
C GLY A 74 -19.17 -4.05 -8.22
N MET A 75 -19.94 -4.10 -9.31
CA MET A 75 -21.42 -4.14 -9.26
C MET A 75 -21.96 -5.30 -8.42
N LEU A 76 -21.42 -6.51 -8.58
CA LEU A 76 -21.87 -7.70 -7.84
C LEU A 76 -21.58 -7.58 -6.33
N ALA A 77 -20.39 -7.13 -5.97
CA ALA A 77 -20.02 -6.93 -4.56
C ALA A 77 -20.80 -5.76 -3.93
N ASN A 78 -21.12 -4.72 -4.71
CA ASN A 78 -21.87 -3.54 -4.27
C ASN A 78 -23.30 -3.87 -3.78
N ALA A 79 -23.91 -4.94 -4.32
CA ALA A 79 -25.20 -5.44 -3.85
C ALA A 79 -25.16 -5.86 -2.37
N ILE A 80 -24.00 -6.35 -1.90
CA ILE A 80 -23.80 -6.84 -0.54
C ILE A 80 -23.17 -5.77 0.36
N ALA A 81 -22.11 -5.13 -0.11
CA ALA A 81 -21.41 -4.05 0.59
C ALA A 81 -20.76 -3.10 -0.42
N SER A 82 -20.93 -1.79 -0.25
CA SER A 82 -20.22 -0.80 -1.07
C SER A 82 -19.11 -0.16 -0.26
N VAL A 83 -17.91 -0.15 -0.82
CA VAL A 83 -16.81 0.68 -0.35
C VAL A 83 -16.22 1.48 -1.49
N ARG A 84 -15.99 2.74 -1.18
CA ARG A 84 -15.26 3.72 -1.98
C ARG A 84 -14.04 4.14 -1.19
N TYR A 85 -12.87 4.10 -1.81
CA TYR A 85 -11.67 4.65 -1.23
C TYR A 85 -10.96 5.54 -2.25
N ASP A 86 -10.56 6.73 -1.83
CA ASP A 86 -9.78 7.67 -2.62
C ASP A 86 -8.63 8.16 -1.74
N MET A 87 -7.41 8.07 -2.25
CA MET A 87 -6.23 8.65 -1.64
C MET A 87 -5.54 9.55 -2.65
N SER A 88 -5.20 10.76 -2.22
CA SER A 88 -4.29 11.64 -2.94
C SER A 88 -3.06 11.86 -2.08
N THR A 89 -1.88 11.70 -2.67
CA THR A 89 -0.60 12.00 -2.04
C THR A 89 0.14 13.03 -2.88
N VAL A 90 0.53 14.14 -2.27
CA VAL A 90 1.43 15.10 -2.90
C VAL A 90 2.87 14.65 -2.63
N ILE A 91 3.67 14.55 -3.68
CA ILE A 91 5.10 14.22 -3.64
C ILE A 91 5.88 15.49 -4.01
N ASP A 92 6.69 15.97 -3.07
CA ASP A 92 7.63 17.08 -3.27
C ASP A 92 9.06 16.57 -3.10
N ARG A 93 9.90 16.83 -4.11
CA ARG A 93 11.32 16.41 -4.16
C ARG A 93 11.57 14.94 -3.76
N GLY A 94 10.66 14.05 -4.12
CA GLY A 94 10.78 12.63 -3.79
C GLY A 94 10.30 12.24 -2.38
N HIS A 95 9.61 13.13 -1.68
CA HIS A 95 9.02 12.83 -0.37
C HIS A 95 7.53 13.12 -0.39
N ALA A 96 6.74 12.28 0.29
CA ALA A 96 5.34 12.60 0.51
C ALA A 96 5.26 13.83 1.43
N SER A 97 4.58 14.89 0.99
CA SER A 97 4.45 16.15 1.73
C SER A 97 3.05 16.35 2.32
N SER A 98 2.04 15.76 1.69
CA SER A 98 0.67 15.74 2.23
C SER A 98 -0.11 14.57 1.68
N THR A 99 -1.20 14.24 2.35
CA THR A 99 -2.15 13.24 1.90
C THR A 99 -3.57 13.56 2.31
N THR A 100 -4.50 13.18 1.45
CA THR A 100 -5.94 13.20 1.69
C THR A 100 -6.46 11.81 1.44
N GLU A 101 -7.10 11.21 2.44
CA GLU A 101 -7.80 9.94 2.33
C GLU A 101 -9.29 10.15 2.55
N ILE A 102 -10.10 9.52 1.70
CA ILE A 102 -11.55 9.56 1.74
C ILE A 102 -12.05 8.12 1.66
N MET A 103 -12.85 7.71 2.65
CA MET A 103 -13.48 6.40 2.69
C MET A 103 -14.99 6.51 2.84
N GLY A 104 -15.70 6.11 1.80
CA GLY A 104 -17.15 5.94 1.81
C GLY A 104 -17.54 4.48 2.03
N ARG A 105 -18.53 4.23 2.89
CA ARG A 105 -19.17 2.91 3.00
C ARG A 105 -20.68 3.06 2.97
N ARG A 106 -21.39 2.13 2.32
CA ARG A 106 -22.86 2.17 2.25
C ARG A 106 -23.47 2.23 3.65
N GLY A 107 -24.32 3.24 3.88
CA GLY A 107 -25.02 3.45 5.16
C GLY A 107 -24.14 3.98 6.30
N LYS A 108 -22.93 4.47 6.00
CA LYS A 108 -22.03 5.12 6.97
C LYS A 108 -21.67 6.52 6.46
N PRO A 109 -21.46 7.50 7.35
CA PRO A 109 -20.82 8.76 6.97
C PRO A 109 -19.47 8.50 6.33
N GLU A 110 -19.11 9.34 5.36
CA GLU A 110 -17.78 9.34 4.77
C GLU A 110 -16.74 9.73 5.83
N ALA A 111 -15.68 8.94 5.94
CA ALA A 111 -14.52 9.26 6.76
C ALA A 111 -13.49 9.97 5.88
N ARG A 112 -12.98 11.12 6.36
CA ARG A 112 -11.93 11.88 5.69
C ARG A 112 -10.74 12.07 6.63
N VAL A 113 -9.55 11.85 6.13
CA VAL A 113 -8.29 12.13 6.81
C VAL A 113 -7.47 13.06 5.94
N ASP A 114 -7.13 14.23 6.48
CA ASP A 114 -6.20 15.19 5.87
C ASP A 114 -4.95 15.23 6.75
N ALA A 115 -3.78 15.01 6.15
CA ALA A 115 -2.50 15.02 6.87
C ALA A 115 -1.41 15.78 6.11
N GLU A 116 -0.66 16.60 6.85
CA GLU A 116 0.62 17.16 6.40
C GLU A 116 1.75 16.24 6.88
N LEU A 117 2.69 15.94 5.98
CA LEU A 117 3.76 14.98 6.20
C LEU A 117 5.10 15.73 6.19
N GLY A 118 5.81 15.69 7.31
CA GLY A 118 7.17 16.18 7.46
C GLY A 118 8.19 15.04 7.42
N ALA A 119 9.47 15.39 7.46
CA ALA A 119 10.58 14.43 7.36
C ALA A 119 10.63 13.39 8.49
N ALA A 120 10.03 13.67 9.66
CA ALA A 120 10.03 12.80 10.83
C ALA A 120 8.75 12.96 11.68
N SER A 121 7.72 13.58 11.10
CA SER A 121 6.52 13.98 11.81
C SER A 121 5.34 14.12 10.87
N PHE A 122 4.13 14.16 11.41
CA PHE A 122 2.93 14.46 10.65
C PHE A 122 1.92 15.20 11.51
N THR A 123 1.06 15.96 10.85
CA THR A 123 -0.01 16.72 11.49
C THR A 123 -1.32 16.33 10.83
N LEU A 124 -2.19 15.68 11.59
CA LEU A 124 -3.57 15.48 11.17
C LEU A 124 -4.32 16.81 11.31
N ARG A 125 -5.22 17.10 10.38
CA ARG A 125 -5.99 18.36 10.38
C ARG A 125 -6.69 18.59 11.73
N GLY A 126 -6.37 19.72 12.37
CA GLY A 126 -6.94 20.09 13.67
C GLY A 126 -6.32 19.38 14.88
N GLN A 127 -5.23 18.64 14.70
CA GLN A 127 -4.50 17.97 15.78
C GLN A 127 -3.08 18.52 15.92
N ALA A 128 -2.46 18.24 17.07
CA ALA A 128 -1.05 18.55 17.30
C ALA A 128 -0.13 17.65 16.44
N PRO A 129 1.06 18.13 16.06
CA PRO A 129 2.04 17.30 15.35
C PRO A 129 2.42 16.05 16.15
N ARG A 130 2.51 14.91 15.46
CA ARG A 130 2.97 13.62 15.98
C ARG A 130 4.30 13.25 15.33
N ARG A 131 5.19 12.57 16.07
CA ARG A 131 6.50 12.12 15.55
C ARG A 131 6.47 10.64 15.19
N THR A 132 7.29 10.25 14.22
CA THR A 132 7.59 8.84 13.98
C THR A 132 8.47 8.28 15.13
N PRO A 133 8.34 7.00 15.50
CA PRO A 133 8.99 6.44 16.69
C PRO A 133 10.53 6.56 16.74
N ASP A 134 11.18 6.67 15.59
CA ASP A 134 12.64 6.67 15.39
C ASP A 134 13.13 7.86 14.54
N GLY A 135 12.25 8.84 14.31
CA GLY A 135 12.57 10.02 13.51
C GLY A 135 12.72 9.77 12.00
N GLN A 136 12.29 8.61 11.51
CA GLN A 136 12.35 8.29 10.08
C GLN A 136 11.21 8.96 9.29
N PRO A 137 11.39 9.15 7.97
CA PRO A 137 10.35 9.65 7.09
C PRO A 137 9.08 8.81 7.10
N LEU A 138 7.97 9.51 6.95
CA LEU A 138 6.64 8.93 6.88
C LEU A 138 6.18 8.85 5.42
N HIS A 139 5.54 7.75 5.08
CA HIS A 139 5.05 7.48 3.73
C HIS A 139 3.55 7.20 3.75
N THR A 140 2.92 7.43 2.61
CA THR A 140 1.61 6.87 2.27
C THR A 140 1.80 5.54 1.54
N LEU A 141 0.70 4.82 1.27
CA LEU A 141 0.76 3.60 0.46
C LEU A 141 1.38 3.83 -0.94
N THR A 142 1.08 4.97 -1.59
CA THR A 142 1.58 5.29 -2.94
C THR A 142 3.07 5.63 -2.93
N SER A 143 3.53 6.44 -1.97
CA SER A 143 4.95 6.76 -1.85
C SER A 143 5.77 5.55 -1.38
N ALA A 144 5.22 4.69 -0.53
CA ALA A 144 5.85 3.43 -0.15
C ALA A 144 6.00 2.48 -1.34
N LEU A 145 4.95 2.33 -2.16
CA LEU A 145 5.04 1.55 -3.40
C LEU A 145 6.14 2.08 -4.33
N ALA A 146 6.23 3.39 -4.49
CA ALA A 146 7.28 4.02 -5.28
C ALA A 146 8.69 3.75 -4.74
N ILE A 147 8.87 3.76 -3.41
CA ILE A 147 10.15 3.42 -2.78
C ILE A 147 10.49 1.95 -3.00
N VAL A 148 9.53 1.04 -2.79
CA VAL A 148 9.75 -0.40 -3.00
C VAL A 148 10.15 -0.69 -4.45
N ARG A 149 9.52 -0.02 -5.42
CA ARG A 149 9.91 -0.09 -6.84
C ARG A 149 11.36 0.32 -7.03
N THR A 150 11.77 1.51 -6.59
CA THR A 150 13.14 1.99 -6.78
C THR A 150 14.16 1.13 -6.03
N TRP A 151 13.89 0.79 -4.77
CA TRP A 151 14.77 -0.02 -3.92
C TRP A 151 15.05 -1.40 -4.54
N SER A 152 14.06 -2.01 -5.20
CA SER A 152 14.20 -3.31 -5.87
C SER A 152 15.09 -3.29 -7.14
N GLN A 153 15.54 -2.12 -7.60
CA GLN A 153 16.44 -2.01 -8.75
C GLN A 153 17.92 -2.16 -8.37
N ALA A 154 18.28 -1.97 -7.09
CA ALA A 154 19.65 -1.98 -6.61
C ALA A 154 20.09 -3.39 -6.14
N THR A 155 20.95 -3.46 -5.13
CA THR A 155 21.23 -4.66 -4.34
C THR A 155 20.41 -4.60 -3.04
N PRO A 156 19.11 -4.94 -3.08
CA PRO A 156 18.18 -4.73 -1.97
C PRO A 156 18.53 -5.58 -0.75
N ALA A 157 18.79 -4.91 0.38
CA ALA A 157 18.79 -5.51 1.70
C ALA A 157 17.44 -5.29 2.39
N PRO A 158 16.99 -6.21 3.28
CA PRO A 158 15.75 -6.03 4.03
C PRO A 158 15.75 -4.73 4.82
N GLY A 159 14.58 -4.11 4.96
CA GLY A 159 14.43 -2.85 5.71
C GLY A 159 12.98 -2.53 6.00
N TYR A 160 12.70 -1.35 6.53
CA TYR A 160 11.32 -0.93 6.82
C TYR A 160 11.00 0.49 6.38
N LEU A 161 9.70 0.78 6.29
CA LEU A 161 9.12 2.10 6.06
C LEU A 161 8.07 2.39 7.13
N TRP A 162 7.95 3.64 7.58
CA TRP A 162 6.76 4.07 8.32
C TRP A 162 5.69 4.49 7.34
N LEU A 163 4.48 3.97 7.54
CA LEU A 163 3.30 4.32 6.78
C LEU A 163 2.31 5.07 7.65
N MET A 164 1.67 6.09 7.08
CA MET A 164 0.44 6.65 7.59
C MET A 164 -0.70 6.18 6.71
N HIS A 165 -1.77 5.73 7.37
CA HIS A 165 -2.96 5.27 6.69
C HIS A 165 -4.18 5.40 7.61
N GLY A 166 -5.24 6.05 7.17
CA GLY A 166 -6.43 6.30 7.98
C GLY A 166 -6.17 7.10 9.26
N GLY A 167 -5.10 7.92 9.29
CA GLY A 167 -4.69 8.70 10.47
C GLY A 167 -3.88 7.92 11.51
N GLU A 168 -3.61 6.64 11.25
CA GLU A 168 -2.82 5.77 12.11
C GLU A 168 -1.44 5.49 11.52
N LEU A 169 -0.51 5.08 12.39
CA LEU A 169 0.86 4.72 12.02
C LEU A 169 1.04 3.21 11.94
N TYR A 170 1.70 2.79 10.87
CA TYR A 170 2.09 1.41 10.62
C TYR A 170 3.56 1.33 10.25
N ARG A 171 4.16 0.17 10.52
CA ARG A 171 5.48 -0.18 10.01
C ARG A 171 5.33 -1.23 8.92
N LEU A 172 5.89 -0.96 7.74
CA LEU A 172 6.01 -1.93 6.65
C LEU A 172 7.43 -2.48 6.64
N ASP A 173 7.60 -3.71 7.09
CA ASP A 173 8.85 -4.46 6.98
C ASP A 173 8.92 -5.10 5.58
N VAL A 174 9.98 -4.86 4.81
CA VAL A 174 10.16 -5.31 3.43
C VAL A 174 11.38 -6.24 3.36
N PHE A 175 11.21 -7.42 2.76
CA PHE A 175 12.27 -8.42 2.62
C PHE A 175 12.86 -8.46 1.22
N THR A 176 14.11 -8.91 1.11
CA THR A 176 14.85 -8.98 -0.16
C THR A 176 14.01 -9.65 -1.26
N PRO A 177 13.88 -9.01 -2.45
CA PRO A 177 13.12 -9.57 -3.55
C PRO A 177 13.72 -10.89 -4.04
N VAL A 178 12.86 -11.84 -4.38
CA VAL A 178 13.26 -13.12 -4.97
C VAL A 178 12.74 -13.25 -6.39
N SER A 179 13.42 -14.08 -7.19
CA SER A 179 12.98 -14.39 -8.55
C SER A 179 11.72 -15.24 -8.51
N ASP A 180 10.68 -14.83 -9.24
CA ASP A 180 9.41 -15.56 -9.30
C ASP A 180 8.70 -15.35 -10.65
N GLU A 181 7.47 -15.84 -10.77
CA GLU A 181 6.57 -15.62 -11.89
C GLU A 181 5.22 -15.05 -11.42
N ALA A 182 4.69 -14.08 -12.17
CA ALA A 182 3.33 -13.57 -11.98
C ALA A 182 2.69 -13.28 -13.33
N LEU A 183 1.42 -13.69 -13.50
CA LEU A 183 0.64 -13.47 -14.72
C LEU A 183 1.37 -13.97 -15.99
N GLY A 184 2.06 -15.11 -15.90
CA GLY A 184 2.83 -15.69 -17.01
C GLY A 184 4.14 -14.98 -17.33
N LYS A 185 4.59 -14.04 -16.49
CA LYS A 185 5.78 -13.20 -16.71
C LYS A 185 6.80 -13.37 -15.60
N LYS A 186 8.09 -13.34 -15.96
CA LYS A 186 9.18 -13.28 -14.99
C LYS A 186 9.06 -12.01 -14.15
N ALA A 187 9.05 -12.18 -12.84
CA ALA A 187 8.85 -11.11 -11.88
C ALA A 187 9.94 -11.13 -10.79
N LEU A 188 9.91 -10.10 -9.95
CA LEU A 188 10.50 -10.07 -8.63
C LEU A 188 9.37 -10.09 -7.61
N ARG A 189 9.37 -11.10 -6.73
CA ARG A 189 8.45 -11.16 -5.60
C ARG A 189 9.08 -10.48 -4.40
N VAL A 190 8.39 -9.50 -3.84
CA VAL A 190 8.77 -8.79 -2.62
C VAL A 190 7.78 -9.20 -1.53
N ASP A 191 8.28 -9.92 -0.54
CA ASP A 191 7.50 -10.26 0.64
C ASP A 191 7.66 -9.13 1.67
N ALA A 192 6.58 -8.80 2.37
CA ALA A 192 6.54 -7.71 3.33
C ALA A 192 5.50 -7.98 4.43
N VAL A 193 5.64 -7.27 5.56
CA VAL A 193 4.73 -7.37 6.71
C VAL A 193 4.35 -5.99 7.18
N VAL A 194 3.05 -5.71 7.27
CA VAL A 194 2.52 -4.47 7.86
C VAL A 194 2.19 -4.71 9.33
N ARG A 195 2.73 -3.90 10.23
CA ARG A 195 2.50 -3.99 11.68
C ARG A 195 1.93 -2.69 12.23
N ALA A 196 0.86 -2.79 13.01
CA ALA A 196 0.41 -1.67 13.83
C ALA A 196 1.37 -1.44 15.01
N MET A 197 1.45 -0.20 15.48
CA MET A 197 2.30 0.18 16.63
C MET A 197 1.96 -0.56 17.92
N ASP A 198 0.67 -0.82 18.14
CA ASP A 198 0.17 -1.57 19.29
C ASP A 198 0.18 -3.09 19.06
N ARG A 199 0.76 -3.55 17.94
CA ARG A 199 0.77 -4.94 17.47
C ARG A 199 -0.61 -5.56 17.31
N SER A 200 -1.67 -4.75 17.24
CA SER A 200 -3.04 -5.24 17.08
C SER A 200 -3.30 -5.81 15.68
N VAL A 201 -2.53 -5.37 14.70
CA VAL A 201 -2.62 -5.80 13.31
C VAL A 201 -1.25 -6.26 12.83
N THR A 202 -1.23 -7.41 12.16
CA THR A 202 -0.11 -7.89 11.34
C THR A 202 -0.70 -8.42 10.04
N LEU A 203 -0.33 -7.83 8.91
CA LEU A 203 -0.73 -8.31 7.58
C LEU A 203 0.50 -8.78 6.81
N ASP A 204 0.40 -9.92 6.16
CA ASP A 204 1.39 -10.35 5.18
C ASP A 204 1.03 -9.72 3.84
N VAL A 205 2.01 -9.08 3.20
CA VAL A 205 1.87 -8.39 1.93
C VAL A 205 2.89 -8.96 0.96
N THR A 206 2.43 -9.41 -0.19
CA THR A 206 3.31 -9.86 -1.28
C THR A 206 3.08 -8.99 -2.51
N ILE A 207 4.16 -8.47 -3.08
CA ILE A 207 4.14 -7.61 -4.27
C ILE A 207 4.97 -8.26 -5.36
N TRP A 208 4.39 -8.49 -6.53
CA TRP A 208 5.13 -8.91 -7.72
C TRP A 208 5.40 -7.70 -8.60
N LEU A 209 6.67 -7.42 -8.83
CA LEU A 209 7.15 -6.35 -9.70
C LEU A 209 7.68 -6.96 -11.00
N ALA A 210 7.34 -6.36 -12.14
CA ALA A 210 7.92 -6.71 -13.42
C ALA A 210 9.44 -6.52 -13.39
N ARG A 211 10.17 -7.31 -14.18
CA ARG A 211 11.63 -7.18 -14.30
C ARG A 211 12.09 -6.04 -15.21
N ASN A 212 11.15 -5.28 -15.77
CA ASN A 212 11.43 -4.06 -16.51
C ASN A 212 12.13 -3.02 -15.62
N ARG A 213 12.64 -1.96 -16.26
CA ARG A 213 13.33 -0.87 -15.57
C ARG A 213 12.44 -0.21 -14.52
N ASP A 214 11.16 -0.07 -14.82
CA ASP A 214 10.20 0.71 -14.05
C ASP A 214 9.61 -0.07 -12.85
N ARG A 215 9.92 -1.37 -12.76
CA ARG A 215 9.42 -2.28 -11.73
C ARG A 215 7.90 -2.23 -11.62
N THR A 216 7.20 -2.30 -12.75
CA THR A 216 5.74 -2.17 -12.82
C THR A 216 5.06 -3.20 -11.89
N PRO A 217 4.21 -2.80 -10.94
CA PRO A 217 3.52 -3.72 -10.05
C PRO A 217 2.49 -4.57 -10.80
N LEU A 218 2.76 -5.86 -10.93
CA LEU A 218 1.91 -6.82 -11.65
C LEU A 218 0.80 -7.37 -10.75
N ARG A 219 1.12 -7.60 -9.47
CA ARG A 219 0.21 -8.24 -8.53
C ARG A 219 0.49 -7.81 -7.11
N PHE A 220 -0.58 -7.70 -6.32
CA PHE A 220 -0.53 -7.57 -4.87
C PHE A 220 -1.31 -8.72 -4.25
N VAL A 221 -0.82 -9.25 -3.13
CA VAL A 221 -1.58 -10.15 -2.27
C VAL A 221 -1.46 -9.62 -0.84
N VAL A 222 -2.58 -9.54 -0.14
CA VAL A 222 -2.64 -9.19 1.28
C VAL A 222 -3.36 -10.31 2.02
N GLU A 223 -2.72 -10.83 3.06
CA GLU A 223 -3.19 -11.98 3.84
C GLU A 223 -3.29 -11.63 5.33
N GLU A 224 -4.38 -12.08 5.95
CA GLU A 224 -4.63 -12.01 7.40
C GLU A 224 -5.30 -13.31 7.85
N GLY A 225 -4.52 -14.24 8.39
CA GLY A 225 -5.02 -15.58 8.71
C GLY A 225 -5.55 -16.29 7.46
N ASP A 226 -6.84 -16.64 7.44
CA ASP A 226 -7.49 -17.30 6.30
C ASP A 226 -8.05 -16.31 5.26
N ASP A 227 -8.06 -15.01 5.55
CA ASP A 227 -8.55 -13.99 4.64
C ASP A 227 -7.45 -13.56 3.67
N ARG A 228 -7.73 -13.67 2.36
CA ARG A 228 -6.81 -13.31 1.28
C ARG A 228 -7.47 -12.40 0.26
N VAL A 229 -6.81 -11.27 -0.02
CA VAL A 229 -7.17 -10.35 -1.09
C VAL A 229 -6.03 -10.29 -2.09
N ALA A 230 -6.34 -10.38 -3.38
CA ALA A 230 -5.38 -10.22 -4.46
C ALA A 230 -5.79 -9.06 -5.37
N ALA A 231 -4.83 -8.32 -5.90
CA ALA A 231 -5.05 -7.34 -6.96
C ALA A 231 -4.15 -7.68 -8.13
N GLU A 232 -4.70 -7.82 -9.33
CA GLU A 232 -3.98 -8.27 -10.52
C GLU A 232 -4.07 -7.20 -11.61
N LEU A 233 -2.93 -6.85 -12.20
CA LEU A 233 -2.82 -5.73 -13.13
C LEU A 233 -3.57 -6.07 -14.43
N VAL A 234 -4.46 -5.17 -14.84
CA VAL A 234 -5.26 -5.32 -16.07
C VAL A 234 -4.93 -4.26 -17.11
N GLU A 235 -4.56 -3.05 -16.68
CA GLU A 235 -4.23 -1.95 -17.57
C GLU A 235 -3.02 -1.18 -17.03
N SER A 236 -2.11 -0.77 -17.92
CA SER A 236 -1.01 0.13 -17.59
C SER A 236 -0.56 0.94 -18.79
N THR A 237 -0.19 2.20 -18.57
CA THR A 237 0.54 3.01 -19.57
C THR A 237 2.05 2.75 -19.57
N ALA A 238 2.58 2.00 -18.60
CA ALA A 238 3.99 1.64 -18.53
C ALA A 238 4.33 0.46 -19.46
N SER A 239 5.53 0.46 -20.04
CA SER A 239 6.04 -0.67 -20.84
C SER A 239 6.24 -1.91 -19.95
N PHE A 240 5.90 -3.08 -20.45
CA PHE A 240 6.17 -4.36 -19.76
C PHE A 240 7.44 -5.06 -20.25
N ASP A 241 8.03 -4.57 -21.34
CA ASP A 241 9.24 -5.10 -21.98
C ASP A 241 10.52 -4.49 -21.38
#